data_AF-D9PHC1-F1
#
_entry.id   AF-D9PHC1-F1
#
_cell.length_a   1.000
_cell.length_b   1.000
_cell.length_c   1.000
_cell.angle_alpha   90.00
_cell.angle_beta   90.00
_cell.angle_gamma   90.00
#
_symmetry.space_group_name_H-M   'P 1'
#
loop_
_entity.id
_entity.type
_entity.pdbx_description
1 polymer ?
#
loop_
_entity_poly.entity_id
_entity_poly.type
_entity_poly.pdbx_seq_one_letter_code
_entity_poly.pdbx_strand_id
1 'polypeptide(L)'
;MSWITVKSKVKGKGMLDAVIFVPIAFPGIVLGVSLIYVYLTLPLAIYGTIWILLIAYITKLMPYGLRTTTASIMQIHNELEEAAALSGASWGVTFRKITLPLLISGFMAGWLYIAMVSLRELATSILLYSQGTEVLSIVIFDLWEGGQYPTLCAIGVLMTLMLIVLVFVADRVGSKIGIKRVA
;
A
#
# COMPACT_ATOMS: atom_id res chain seq x y z
N MET A 1 -0.68 13.27 1.43
CA MET A 1 0.24 13.64 0.32
C MET A 1 -0.48 13.79 -1.01
N SER A 2 -1.26 12.80 -1.46
CA SER A 2 -2.05 12.88 -2.71
C SER A 2 -2.97 14.11 -2.82
N TRP A 3 -3.59 14.54 -1.71
CA TRP A 3 -4.36 15.79 -1.68
C TRP A 3 -3.50 17.03 -1.97
N ILE A 4 -2.27 17.06 -1.48
CA ILE A 4 -1.36 18.19 -1.66
C ILE A 4 -0.86 18.24 -3.11
N THR A 5 -0.56 17.10 -3.71
CA THR A 5 -0.07 17.05 -5.11
C THR A 5 -1.15 17.48 -6.11
N VAL A 6 -2.40 17.09 -5.88
CA VAL A 6 -3.53 17.37 -6.80
C VAL A 6 -4.23 18.69 -6.50
N LYS A 7 -4.65 18.92 -5.25
CA LYS A 7 -5.57 20.01 -4.88
C LYS A 7 -4.86 21.23 -4.30
N SER A 8 -3.60 21.12 -3.86
CA SER A 8 -2.87 22.23 -3.25
C SER A 8 -1.96 22.99 -4.22
N LYS A 9 -1.80 24.30 -3.97
CA LYS A 9 -0.93 25.22 -4.72
C LYS A 9 0.48 25.34 -4.13
N VAL A 10 0.88 24.44 -3.24
CA VAL A 10 2.19 24.46 -2.56
C VAL A 10 3.34 24.35 -3.57
N LYS A 11 4.30 25.28 -3.49
CA LYS A 11 5.54 25.24 -4.28
C LYS A 11 6.38 24.03 -3.85
N GLY A 12 6.97 23.30 -4.81
CA GLY A 12 7.79 22.11 -4.52
C GLY A 12 7.03 20.78 -4.47
N LYS A 13 5.73 20.75 -4.80
CA LYS A 13 4.93 19.51 -4.81
C LYS A 13 5.50 18.38 -5.69
N GLY A 14 6.21 18.74 -6.77
CA GLY A 14 6.87 17.76 -7.64
C GLY A 14 8.07 17.07 -7.00
N MET A 15 8.80 17.76 -6.09
CA MET A 15 9.89 17.13 -5.34
C MET A 15 9.37 16.12 -4.31
N LEU A 16 8.25 16.46 -3.65
CA LEU A 16 7.59 15.52 -2.73
C LEU A 16 7.12 14.27 -3.48
N ASP A 17 6.56 14.42 -4.67
CA ASP A 17 6.17 13.29 -5.51
C ASP A 17 7.41 12.47 -5.90
N ALA A 18 8.46 13.13 -6.41
CA ALA A 18 9.71 12.46 -6.78
C ALA A 18 10.31 11.64 -5.63
N VAL A 19 10.43 12.22 -4.43
CA VAL A 19 10.96 11.54 -3.23
C VAL A 19 10.17 10.29 -2.88
N ILE A 20 8.83 10.36 -3.01
CA ILE A 20 8.04 9.19 -2.66
C ILE A 20 8.19 8.10 -3.71
N PHE A 21 8.37 8.43 -4.99
CA PHE A 21 8.58 7.42 -6.03
C PHE A 21 10.00 6.82 -6.04
N VAL A 22 10.96 7.37 -5.29
CA VAL A 22 12.34 6.87 -5.18
C VAL A 22 12.43 5.36 -4.92
N PRO A 23 11.69 4.77 -3.96
CA PRO A 23 11.80 3.34 -3.64
C PRO A 23 11.45 2.40 -4.81
N ILE A 24 10.63 2.83 -5.78
CA ILE A 24 10.31 2.00 -6.96
C ILE A 24 11.55 1.80 -7.85
N ALA A 25 12.49 2.76 -7.87
CA ALA A 25 13.69 2.64 -8.67
C ALA A 25 14.67 1.60 -8.12
N PHE A 26 14.55 1.24 -6.84
CA PHE A 26 15.44 0.31 -6.17
C PHE A 26 14.90 -1.13 -6.20
N PRO A 27 15.72 -2.11 -6.59
CA PRO A 27 15.39 -3.53 -6.38
C PRO A 27 15.12 -3.82 -4.89
N GLY A 28 14.24 -4.79 -4.61
CA GLY A 28 13.88 -5.15 -3.23
C GLY A 28 15.08 -5.54 -2.35
N ILE A 29 16.05 -6.25 -2.93
CA ILE A 29 17.30 -6.62 -2.27
C ILE A 29 18.09 -5.37 -1.88
N VAL A 30 18.20 -4.37 -2.76
CA VAL A 30 18.94 -3.13 -2.47
C VAL A 30 18.25 -2.35 -1.35
N LEU A 31 16.92 -2.28 -1.34
CA LEU A 31 16.17 -1.71 -0.22
C LEU A 31 16.41 -2.48 1.09
N GLY A 32 16.41 -3.81 1.05
CA GLY A 32 16.68 -4.66 2.20
C GLY A 32 18.06 -4.38 2.80
N VAL A 33 19.13 -4.45 1.99
CA VAL A 33 20.51 -4.15 2.43
C VAL A 33 20.62 -2.73 2.99
N SER A 34 19.98 -1.75 2.35
CA SER A 34 20.00 -0.35 2.81
C SER A 34 19.35 -0.20 4.19
N LEU A 35 18.22 -0.88 4.43
CA LEU A 35 17.53 -0.86 5.72
C LEU A 35 18.35 -1.54 6.80
N ILE A 36 19.01 -2.67 6.50
CA ILE A 36 19.95 -3.31 7.43
C ILE A 36 21.04 -2.31 7.84
N TYR A 37 21.72 -1.70 6.88
CA TYR A 37 22.79 -0.74 7.15
C TYR A 37 22.32 0.42 8.04
N VAL A 38 21.17 1.01 7.71
CA VAL A 38 20.60 2.13 8.47
C VAL A 38 20.23 1.73 9.90
N TYR A 39 19.52 0.61 10.09
CA TYR A 39 19.04 0.19 11.41
C TYR A 39 20.07 -0.56 12.27
N LEU A 40 21.22 -0.94 11.70
CA LEU A 40 22.40 -1.34 12.48
C LEU A 40 23.25 -0.14 12.92
N THR A 41 23.27 0.94 12.13
CA THR A 41 24.05 2.15 12.45
C THR A 41 23.31 3.07 13.42
N LEU A 42 21.98 3.14 13.31
CA LEU A 42 21.14 3.87 14.25
C LEU A 42 20.97 3.04 15.54
N PRO A 43 21.06 3.66 16.73
CA PRO A 43 20.83 2.98 18.01
C PRO A 43 19.34 2.72 18.28
N LEU A 44 18.64 2.17 17.29
CA LEU A 44 17.22 1.81 17.35
C LEU A 44 17.11 0.28 17.24
N ALA A 45 16.57 -0.37 18.28
CA ALA A 45 16.40 -1.83 18.34
C ALA A 45 15.24 -2.33 17.45
N ILE A 46 15.30 -2.02 16.15
CA ILE A 46 14.29 -2.37 15.15
C ILE A 46 14.75 -3.57 14.30
N TYR A 47 16.06 -3.70 14.07
CA TYR A 47 16.63 -4.85 13.37
C TYR A 47 16.32 -6.16 14.11
N GLY A 48 15.95 -7.21 13.37
CA GLY A 48 15.53 -8.50 13.92
C GLY A 48 14.11 -8.53 14.47
N THR A 49 13.31 -7.46 14.32
CA THR A 49 11.91 -7.41 14.76
C THR A 49 10.95 -7.30 13.57
N ILE A 50 9.67 -7.62 13.77
CA ILE A 50 8.64 -7.44 12.73
C ILE A 50 8.52 -5.99 12.22
N TRP A 51 8.99 -5.01 13.00
CA TRP A 51 8.92 -3.60 12.64
C TRP A 51 9.79 -3.24 11.45
N ILE A 52 10.94 -3.89 11.27
CA ILE A 52 11.80 -3.61 10.11
C ILE A 52 11.12 -4.03 8.81
N LEU A 53 10.37 -5.13 8.83
CA LEU A 53 9.55 -5.60 7.70
C LEU A 53 8.40 -4.62 7.43
N LEU A 54 7.73 -4.13 8.48
CA LEU A 54 6.66 -3.14 8.33
C LEU A 54 7.19 -1.85 7.67
N ILE A 55 8.33 -1.34 8.13
CA ILE A 55 8.97 -0.14 7.56
C ILE A 55 9.38 -0.38 6.11
N ALA A 56 9.94 -1.55 5.81
CA ALA A 56 10.30 -1.93 4.45
C ALA A 56 9.07 -1.92 3.52
N TYR A 57 7.97 -2.52 3.96
CA TYR A 57 6.72 -2.57 3.19
C TYR A 57 6.10 -1.19 3.02
N ILE A 58 6.05 -0.37 4.07
CA ILE A 58 5.56 1.01 3.96
C ILE A 58 6.41 1.77 2.94
N THR A 59 7.74 1.73 3.06
CA THR A 59 8.65 2.47 2.18
C THR A 59 8.49 2.02 0.72
N LYS A 60 8.48 0.71 0.50
CA LYS A 60 8.38 0.12 -0.85
C LYS A 60 7.00 0.33 -1.48
N LEU A 61 5.93 0.23 -0.69
CA LEU A 61 4.56 0.15 -1.21
C LEU A 61 3.79 1.48 -1.16
N MET A 62 4.31 2.48 -0.43
CA MET A 62 3.75 3.84 -0.39
C MET A 62 3.46 4.44 -1.78
N PRO A 63 4.31 4.28 -2.81
CA PRO A 63 4.07 4.91 -4.11
C PRO A 63 2.81 4.37 -4.79
N TYR A 64 2.52 3.08 -4.62
CA TYR A 64 1.31 2.46 -5.18
C TYR A 64 0.06 3.07 -4.54
N GLY A 65 0.06 3.24 -3.21
CA GLY A 65 -1.06 3.86 -2.49
C GLY A 65 -1.30 5.29 -2.92
N LEU A 66 -0.23 6.07 -3.12
CA LEU A 66 -0.37 7.43 -3.63
C LEU A 66 -0.90 7.48 -5.04
N ARG A 67 -0.45 6.58 -5.92
CA ARG A 67 -0.94 6.50 -7.29
C ARG A 67 -2.45 6.25 -7.31
N THR A 68 -2.92 5.28 -6.53
CA THR A 68 -4.35 4.95 -6.44
C THR A 68 -5.17 6.08 -5.85
N THR A 69 -4.72 6.69 -4.75
CA THR A 69 -5.47 7.80 -4.14
C THR A 69 -5.48 9.04 -5.03
N THR A 70 -4.38 9.33 -5.72
CA THR A 70 -4.28 10.45 -6.67
C THR A 70 -5.29 10.27 -7.80
N ALA A 71 -5.39 9.07 -8.37
CA ALA A 71 -6.38 8.74 -9.39
C ALA A 71 -7.82 8.99 -8.90
N SER A 72 -8.11 8.66 -7.65
CA SER A 72 -9.44 8.88 -7.05
C SER A 72 -9.74 10.35 -6.77
N ILE A 73 -8.76 11.12 -6.29
CA ILE A 73 -8.93 12.56 -6.06
C ILE A 73 -9.17 13.30 -7.38
N MET A 74 -8.51 12.90 -8.47
CA MET A 74 -8.72 13.51 -9.79
C MET A 74 -10.14 13.32 -10.35
N GLN A 75 -10.88 12.30 -9.88
CA GLN A 75 -12.27 12.08 -10.29
C GLN A 75 -13.28 12.97 -9.54
N ILE A 76 -12.86 13.57 -8.42
CA ILE A 76 -13.73 14.44 -7.60
C ILE A 76 -13.65 15.88 -8.12
N HIS A 77 -14.73 16.32 -8.76
CA HIS A 77 -14.89 17.67 -9.30
C HIS A 77 -14.86 18.72 -8.18
N ASN A 78 -14.20 19.85 -8.44
CA ASN A 78 -14.08 20.96 -7.47
C ASN A 78 -15.44 21.59 -7.13
N GLU A 79 -16.42 21.49 -8.02
CA GLU A 79 -17.77 22.04 -7.85
C GLU A 79 -18.47 21.52 -6.59
N LEU A 80 -18.19 20.28 -6.17
CA LEU A 80 -18.73 19.71 -4.94
C LEU A 80 -18.21 20.43 -3.68
N GLU A 81 -16.94 20.85 -3.71
CA GLU A 81 -16.32 21.60 -2.62
C GLU A 81 -16.79 23.05 -2.62
N GLU A 82 -16.95 23.65 -3.81
CA GLU A 82 -17.46 25.01 -3.99
C GLU A 82 -18.94 25.13 -3.56
N ALA A 83 -19.79 24.17 -3.93
CA ALA A 83 -21.19 24.13 -3.50
C ALA A 83 -21.33 23.98 -1.98
N ALA A 84 -20.47 23.18 -1.35
CA ALA A 84 -20.43 23.04 0.10
C ALA A 84 -20.01 24.35 0.79
N ALA A 85 -19.01 25.05 0.23
CA ALA A 85 -18.57 26.35 0.73
C ALA A 85 -19.67 27.42 0.58
N LEU A 86 -20.40 27.45 -0.54
CA LEU A 86 -21.57 28.34 -0.75
C LEU A 86 -22.70 28.04 0.23
N SER A 87 -22.83 26.78 0.66
CA SER A 87 -23.79 26.34 1.69
C SER A 87 -23.32 26.63 3.13
N GLY A 88 -22.21 27.33 3.32
CA GLY A 88 -21.65 27.67 4.63
C GLY A 88 -20.88 26.55 5.33
N ALA A 89 -20.57 25.44 4.64
CA ALA A 89 -19.79 24.36 5.23
C ALA A 89 -18.30 24.73 5.32
N SER A 90 -17.68 24.45 6.47
CA SER A 90 -16.23 24.58 6.63
C SER A 90 -15.49 23.44 5.92
N TRP A 91 -14.21 23.66 5.58
CA TRP A 91 -13.38 22.68 4.87
C TRP A 91 -13.38 21.28 5.51
N GLY A 92 -13.32 21.20 6.85
CA GLY A 92 -13.34 19.92 7.56
C GLY A 92 -14.68 19.18 7.43
N VAL A 93 -15.79 19.93 7.36
CA VAL A 93 -17.13 19.36 7.14
C VAL A 93 -17.24 18.85 5.70
N THR A 94 -16.83 19.66 4.72
CA THR A 94 -16.78 19.28 3.30
C THR A 94 -15.92 18.02 3.10
N PHE A 95 -14.73 17.99 3.68
CA PHE A 95 -13.84 16.85 3.58
C PHE A 95 -14.48 15.58 4.17
N ARG A 96 -15.03 15.64 5.40
CA ARG A 96 -15.57 14.46 6.07
C ARG A 96 -16.88 13.97 5.46
N LYS A 97 -17.76 14.86 4.97
CA LYS A 97 -19.11 14.51 4.50
C LYS A 97 -19.20 14.29 3.00
N ILE A 98 -18.29 14.87 2.21
CA ILE A 98 -18.36 14.82 0.73
C ILE A 98 -17.11 14.11 0.20
N THR A 99 -15.93 14.68 0.44
CA THR A 99 -14.70 14.19 -0.16
C THR A 99 -14.30 12.79 0.32
N LEU A 100 -14.26 12.56 1.63
CA LEU A 100 -13.80 11.29 2.22
C LEU A 100 -14.70 10.11 1.83
N PRO A 101 -16.05 10.21 1.87
CA PRO A 101 -16.92 9.15 1.36
C PRO A 101 -16.73 8.87 -0.14
N LEU A 102 -16.44 9.88 -0.95
CA LEU A 102 -16.14 9.68 -2.38
C LEU A 102 -14.77 9.04 -2.60
N LEU A 103 -13.79 9.36 -1.75
CA LEU A 103 -12.44 8.79 -1.82
C LEU A 103 -12.38 7.35 -1.31
N ILE A 104 -13.29 6.91 -0.45
CA ILE A 104 -13.19 5.60 0.22
C ILE A 104 -13.17 4.46 -0.80
N SER A 105 -13.92 4.55 -1.90
CA SER A 105 -13.95 3.56 -2.98
C SER A 105 -12.56 3.41 -3.63
N GLY A 106 -11.91 4.54 -3.86
CA GLY A 106 -10.55 4.64 -4.38
C GLY A 106 -9.48 4.12 -3.41
N PHE A 107 -9.59 4.51 -2.15
CA PHE A 107 -8.70 4.02 -1.09
C PHE A 107 -8.80 2.51 -0.91
N MET A 108 -10.00 1.93 -0.97
CA MET A 108 -10.20 0.49 -0.89
C MET A 108 -9.47 -0.22 -2.04
N ALA A 109 -9.62 0.24 -3.28
CA ALA A 109 -8.91 -0.32 -4.42
C ALA A 109 -7.38 -0.29 -4.24
N GLY A 110 -6.84 0.84 -3.77
CA GLY A 110 -5.42 0.98 -3.46
C GLY A 110 -4.93 0.08 -2.33
N TRP A 111 -5.69 0.00 -1.24
CA TRP A 111 -5.38 -0.84 -0.09
C TRP A 111 -5.32 -2.32 -0.47
N LEU A 112 -6.27 -2.78 -1.27
CA LEU A 112 -6.31 -4.15 -1.76
C LEU A 112 -5.10 -4.48 -2.63
N TYR A 113 -4.76 -3.58 -3.55
CA TYR A 113 -3.59 -3.75 -4.39
C TYR A 113 -2.31 -3.86 -3.55
N ILE A 114 -2.12 -2.98 -2.57
CA ILE A 114 -0.99 -3.04 -1.64
C ILE A 114 -0.99 -4.35 -0.85
N ALA A 115 -2.14 -4.77 -0.32
CA ALA A 115 -2.26 -6.01 0.44
C ALA A 115 -1.84 -7.22 -0.40
N MET A 116 -2.32 -7.32 -1.65
CA MET A 116 -1.97 -8.40 -2.57
C MET A 116 -0.48 -8.43 -2.89
N VAL A 117 0.12 -7.27 -3.17
CA VAL A 117 1.56 -7.17 -3.48
C VAL A 117 2.41 -7.48 -2.25
N SER A 118 2.00 -7.01 -1.06
CA SER A 118 2.73 -7.25 0.20
C SER A 118 2.81 -8.73 0.57
N LEU A 119 1.72 -9.49 0.37
CA LEU A 119 1.67 -10.93 0.68
C LEU A 119 2.63 -11.75 -0.19
N ARG A 120 3.00 -11.23 -1.36
CA ARG A 120 3.90 -11.86 -2.34
C ARG A 120 5.32 -11.31 -2.28
N GLU A 121 5.60 -10.39 -1.36
CA GLU A 121 6.90 -9.74 -1.28
C GLU A 121 7.92 -10.69 -0.66
N LEU A 122 8.93 -11.10 -1.45
CA LEU A 122 10.04 -11.93 -0.98
C LEU A 122 11.36 -11.16 -0.95
N ALA A 123 11.64 -10.38 -2.00
CA ALA A 123 12.96 -9.85 -2.29
C ALA A 123 13.55 -8.94 -1.18
N THR A 124 12.69 -8.21 -0.47
CA THR A 124 13.10 -7.35 0.64
C THR A 124 13.05 -8.15 1.94
N SER A 125 12.03 -8.97 2.09
CA SER A 125 11.77 -9.77 3.29
C SER A 125 12.85 -10.80 3.60
N ILE A 126 13.40 -11.46 2.57
CA ILE A 126 14.44 -12.50 2.73
C ILE A 126 15.72 -11.98 3.41
N LEU A 127 15.99 -10.67 3.31
CA LEU A 127 17.15 -10.05 3.96
C LEU A 127 16.85 -9.54 5.37
N LEU A 128 15.58 -9.32 5.68
CA LEU A 128 15.14 -8.56 6.86
C LEU A 128 14.48 -9.41 7.92
N TYR A 129 13.98 -10.60 7.57
CA TYR A 129 13.31 -11.46 8.52
C TYR A 129 14.27 -12.01 9.58
N SER A 130 13.70 -12.36 10.72
CA SER A 130 14.36 -13.11 11.76
C SER A 130 13.43 -14.22 12.25
N GLN A 131 13.93 -15.04 13.16
CA GLN A 131 13.16 -16.13 13.75
C GLN A 131 11.92 -15.57 14.48
N GLY A 132 10.74 -16.12 14.17
CA GLY A 132 9.45 -15.66 14.71
C GLY A 132 8.83 -14.46 13.99
N THR A 133 9.47 -13.94 12.94
CA THR A 133 8.92 -12.87 12.09
C THR A 133 8.76 -13.30 10.63
N GLU A 134 8.65 -14.60 10.38
CA GLU A 134 8.56 -15.18 9.05
C GLU A 134 7.26 -14.74 8.38
N VAL A 135 7.39 -14.12 7.20
CA VAL A 135 6.25 -13.83 6.33
C VAL A 135 5.98 -15.02 5.41
N LEU A 136 4.76 -15.14 4.92
CA LEU A 136 4.30 -16.28 4.12
C LEU A 136 5.20 -16.57 2.90
N SER A 137 5.71 -15.51 2.25
CA SER A 137 6.63 -15.63 1.12
C SER A 137 7.94 -16.31 1.48
N ILE A 138 8.46 -16.10 2.70
CA ILE A 138 9.67 -16.71 3.21
C ILE A 138 9.42 -18.17 3.56
N VAL A 139 8.30 -18.47 4.22
CA VAL A 139 7.92 -19.87 4.52
C VAL A 139 7.84 -20.71 3.23
N ILE A 140 7.27 -20.15 2.16
CA ILE A 140 7.22 -20.81 0.85
C ILE A 140 8.63 -21.00 0.27
N PHE A 141 9.50 -20.00 0.42
CA PHE A 141 10.89 -20.06 -0.04
C PHE A 141 11.71 -21.11 0.72
N ASP A 142 11.60 -21.17 2.05
CA ASP A 142 12.31 -22.15 2.87
C ASP A 142 11.88 -23.59 2.56
N LEU A 143 10.58 -23.81 2.30
CA LEU A 143 10.07 -25.12 1.86
C LEU A 143 10.60 -25.51 0.48
N TRP A 144 10.85 -24.54 -0.39
CA TRP A 144 11.44 -24.76 -1.71
C TRP A 144 12.89 -25.19 -1.57
N GLU A 145 13.69 -24.46 -0.80
CA GLU A 145 15.09 -24.83 -0.52
C GLU A 145 15.20 -26.17 0.21
N GLY A 146 14.27 -26.45 1.12
CA GLY A 146 14.18 -27.73 1.84
C GLY A 146 13.66 -28.90 1.00
N GLY A 147 13.31 -28.69 -0.27
CA GLY A 147 12.80 -29.74 -1.16
C GLY A 147 11.43 -30.30 -0.77
N GLN A 148 10.69 -29.63 0.11
CA GLN A 148 9.38 -30.06 0.62
C GLN A 148 8.25 -29.63 -0.31
N TYR A 149 8.32 -30.05 -1.59
CA TYR A 149 7.39 -29.64 -2.63
C TYR A 149 5.91 -29.91 -2.32
N PRO A 150 5.50 -31.05 -1.71
CA PRO A 150 4.09 -31.26 -1.38
C PRO A 150 3.52 -30.19 -0.44
N THR A 151 4.25 -29.85 0.62
CA THR A 151 3.87 -28.82 1.59
C THR A 151 3.89 -27.44 0.97
N LEU A 152 4.92 -27.13 0.18
CA LEU A 152 5.03 -25.88 -0.58
C LEU A 152 3.80 -25.66 -1.47
N CYS A 153 3.42 -26.67 -2.27
CA CYS A 153 2.28 -26.58 -3.17
C CYS A 153 0.98 -26.37 -2.40
N ALA A 154 0.79 -27.05 -1.26
CA ALA A 154 -0.38 -26.86 -0.42
C ALA A 154 -0.50 -25.41 0.11
N ILE A 155 0.60 -24.85 0.63
CA ILE A 155 0.63 -23.46 1.11
C ILE A 155 0.43 -22.48 -0.05
N GLY A 156 1.05 -22.72 -1.21
CA GLY A 156 0.88 -21.89 -2.40
C GLY A 156 -0.56 -21.85 -2.91
N VAL A 157 -1.27 -22.98 -2.88
CA VAL A 157 -2.70 -23.06 -3.20
C VAL A 157 -3.53 -22.29 -2.17
N LEU A 158 -3.28 -22.47 -0.87
CA LEU A 158 -3.98 -21.73 0.19
C LEU A 158 -3.78 -20.21 0.08
N MET A 159 -2.55 -19.78 -0.18
CA MET A 159 -2.22 -18.38 -0.42
C MET A 159 -2.98 -17.84 -1.64
N THR A 160 -3.02 -18.60 -2.72
CA THR A 160 -3.75 -18.22 -3.94
C THR A 160 -5.25 -18.10 -3.67
N LEU A 161 -5.84 -19.07 -2.97
CA LEU A 161 -7.25 -19.03 -2.56
C LEU A 161 -7.54 -17.84 -1.66
N MET A 162 -6.67 -17.54 -0.70
CA MET A 162 -6.79 -16.37 0.17
C MET A 162 -6.79 -15.07 -0.65
N LEU A 163 -5.91 -14.93 -1.63
CA LEU A 163 -5.88 -13.77 -2.52
C LEU A 163 -7.15 -13.66 -3.38
N ILE A 164 -7.66 -14.77 -3.91
CA ILE A 164 -8.92 -14.81 -4.65
C ILE A 164 -10.08 -14.36 -3.77
N VAL A 165 -10.18 -14.89 -2.55
CA VAL A 165 -11.23 -14.50 -1.59
C VAL A 165 -11.12 -13.02 -1.24
N LEU A 166 -9.90 -12.51 -1.01
CA LEU A 166 -9.67 -11.09 -0.72
C LEU A 166 -10.15 -10.19 -1.87
N VAL A 167 -9.81 -10.53 -3.12
CA VAL A 167 -10.24 -9.79 -4.31
C VAL A 167 -11.76 -9.90 -4.51
N PHE A 168 -12.33 -11.07 -4.27
CA PHE A 168 -13.76 -11.29 -4.41
C PHE A 168 -14.57 -10.49 -3.38
N VAL A 169 -14.17 -10.52 -2.10
CA VAL A 169 -14.81 -9.74 -1.03
C VAL A 169 -14.68 -8.25 -1.34
N ALA A 170 -13.50 -7.82 -1.77
CA ALA A 170 -13.25 -6.47 -2.22
C ALA A 170 -14.18 -5.98 -3.33
N ASP A 171 -14.31 -6.76 -4.40
CA ASP A 171 -15.19 -6.43 -5.52
C ASP A 171 -16.66 -6.35 -5.07
N ARG A 172 -17.09 -7.25 -4.18
CA ARG A 172 -18.44 -7.25 -3.62
C ARG A 172 -18.71 -6.07 -2.68
N VAL A 173 -17.72 -5.62 -1.92
CA VAL A 173 -17.86 -4.43 -1.06
C VAL A 173 -17.78 -3.16 -1.91
N GLY A 174 -16.88 -3.10 -2.91
CA GLY A 174 -16.74 -1.98 -3.83
C GLY A 174 -17.97 -1.75 -4.69
N SER A 175 -18.59 -2.81 -5.22
CA SER A 175 -19.83 -2.72 -6.00
C SER A 175 -21.03 -2.19 -5.18
N LYS A 176 -21.05 -2.40 -3.86
CA LYS A 176 -22.05 -1.79 -2.96
C LYS A 176 -21.78 -0.32 -2.64
N ILE A 177 -20.53 0.12 -2.69
CA ILE A 177 -20.10 1.49 -2.31
C ILE A 177 -20.10 2.45 -3.52
N GLY A 178 -20.19 1.96 -4.76
CA GLY A 178 -20.41 2.82 -5.92
C GLY A 178 -19.83 2.38 -7.27
N ILE A 179 -19.33 1.15 -7.41
CA ILE A 179 -18.75 0.66 -8.68
C ILE A 179 -19.84 0.05 -9.59
N LYS A 180 -20.94 0.77 -9.84
CA LYS A 180 -21.99 0.34 -10.78
C LYS A 180 -22.47 1.43 -11.76
N ARG A 181 -21.70 2.50 -11.99
CA ARG A 181 -22.10 3.57 -12.94
C ARG A 181 -21.03 3.96 -13.97
N VAL A 182 -20.23 3.00 -14.44
CA VAL A 182 -19.43 3.19 -15.66
C VAL A 182 -19.44 1.89 -16.46
N ALA A 183 -20.60 1.50 -16.97
CA ALA A 183 -20.79 0.59 -18.09
C ALA A 183 -22.12 0.95 -18.77
#